data_AF-A0A7V1BLD3-F1
#
_entry.id   AF-A0A7V1BLD3-F1
#
_cell.length_a   1.000
_cell.length_b   1.000
_cell.length_c   1.000
_cell.angle_alpha   90.00
_cell.angle_beta   90.00
_cell.angle_gamma   90.00
#
_symmetry.space_group_name_H-M   'P 1'
#
loop_
_entity.id
_entity.type
_entity.pdbx_description
1 polymer ?
#
loop_
_entity_poly.entity_id
_entity_poly.type
_entity_poly.pdbx_seq_one_letter_code
_entity_poly.pdbx_strand_id
1 'polypeptide(L)' 'MELKALREFRYAGKLLQPGGLFTATERDAKILCLIGRASPEPATPDSEAQPAPPEIKQEERANSRTYKRRDMTVE' A
#
# COMPACT_ATOMS: atom_id res chain seq x y z
N MET A 1 -19.29 8.34 1.41
CA MET A 1 -19.30 7.19 2.33
C MET A 1 -18.42 7.50 3.52
N GLU A 2 -18.88 7.22 4.73
CA GLU A 2 -18.06 7.33 5.94
C GLU A 2 -17.31 6.00 6.15
N LEU A 3 -16.03 6.08 6.46
CA LEU A 3 -15.15 4.95 6.67
C LEU A 3 -14.29 5.18 7.91
N LYS A 4 -13.86 4.08 8.53
CA LYS A 4 -12.88 4.09 9.61
C LYS A 4 -11.51 3.73 9.07
N ALA A 5 -10.52 4.60 9.28
CA ALA A 5 -9.14 4.31 8.94
C ALA A 5 -8.61 3.17 9.82
N LEU A 6 -7.99 2.16 9.22
CA LEU A 6 -7.39 1.03 9.95
C LEU A 6 -5.89 1.27 10.25
N ARG A 7 -5.26 2.17 9.49
CA ARG A 7 -3.83 2.51 9.57
C ARG A 7 -3.64 4.01 9.37
N GLU A 8 -2.44 4.50 9.65
CA GLU A 8 -2.07 5.88 9.32
C GLU A 8 -1.89 6.03 7.79
N PHE A 9 -2.61 6.96 7.18
CA PHE A 9 -2.40 7.34 5.78
C PHE A 9 -2.89 8.76 5.47
N ARG A 10 -2.42 9.32 4.36
CA ARG A 10 -2.91 10.60 3.85
C ARG A 10 -4.07 10.40 2.88
N TYR A 11 -5.15 11.13 3.09
CA TYR A 11 -6.29 11.20 2.16
C TYR A 11 -6.80 12.64 2.10
N ALA A 12 -7.06 13.15 0.89
CA ALA A 12 -7.52 14.52 0.66
C ALA A 12 -6.70 15.60 1.40
N GLY A 13 -5.38 15.44 1.46
CA GLY A 13 -4.47 16.38 2.15
C GLY A 13 -4.46 16.29 3.67
N LYS A 14 -5.25 15.40 4.29
CA LYS A 14 -5.28 15.17 5.74
C LYS A 14 -4.57 13.88 6.10
N LEU A 15 -3.80 13.89 7.18
CA LEU A 15 -3.25 12.67 7.78
C LEU A 15 -4.34 12.04 8.65
N LEU A 16 -4.78 10.86 8.29
CA LEU A 16 -5.76 10.07 9.03
C LEU A 16 -5.02 9.13 9.97
N GLN A 17 -5.40 9.16 11.24
CA GLN A 17 -4.90 8.25 12.27
C GLN A 17 -5.72 6.95 12.27
N PRO A 18 -5.14 5.82 12.71
CA PRO A 18 -5.89 4.58 12.89
C PRO A 18 -7.06 4.81 13.85
N GLY A 19 -8.22 4.25 13.49
CA GLY A 19 -9.50 4.47 14.17
C GLY A 19 -10.20 5.78 13.81
N GLY A 20 -9.55 6.69 13.08
CA GLY A 20 -10.14 7.96 12.65
C GLY A 20 -11.23 7.76 11.59
N LEU A 21 -12.38 8.40 11.80
CA LEU A 21 -13.46 8.43 10.82
C LEU A 21 -13.19 9.49 9.76
N PHE A 22 -13.49 9.16 8.50
CA PHE A 22 -13.36 10.08 7.38
C PHE A 22 -14.38 9.80 6.29
N THR A 23 -14.69 10.80 5.48
CA THR A 23 -15.58 10.66 4.33
C THR A 23 -14.77 10.48 3.05
N ALA A 24 -15.11 9.47 2.27
CA ALA A 24 -14.54 9.18 0.96
C ALA A 24 -15.63 9.07 -0.12
N THR A 25 -15.21 9.21 -1.38
CA THR A 25 -16.07 8.87 -2.53
C THR A 25 -16.31 7.36 -2.57
N GLU A 26 -17.38 6.90 -3.23
CA GLU A 26 -17.65 5.45 -3.38
C GLU A 26 -16.50 4.70 -4.07
N ARG A 27 -15.86 5.34 -5.05
CA ARG A 27 -14.74 4.75 -5.79
C ARG A 27 -13.52 4.59 -4.89
N ASP A 28 -13.16 5.64 -4.15
CA ASP A 28 -12.06 5.59 -3.20
C ASP A 28 -12.35 4.62 -2.06
N ALA A 29 -13.58 4.59 -1.56
CA ALA A 29 -13.99 3.68 -0.49
C ALA A 29 -13.71 2.22 -0.87
N LYS A 30 -14.13 1.80 -2.06
CA LYS A 30 -13.84 0.45 -2.58
C LYS A 30 -12.35 0.16 -2.63
N ILE A 31 -11.55 1.10 -3.16
CA ILE A 31 -10.10 0.93 -3.25
C ILE A 31 -9.48 0.82 -1.86
N LEU A 32 -9.82 1.74 -0.94
CA LEU A 32 -9.29 1.79 0.42
C LEU A 32 -9.65 0.55 1.23
N CYS A 33 -10.83 -0.03 1.00
CA CYS A 33 -11.23 -1.30 1.59
C CYS A 33 -10.45 -2.48 0.99
N LEU A 34 -10.32 -2.55 -0.33
CA LEU A 34 -9.58 -3.62 -1.02
C LEU A 34 -8.11 -3.67 -0.62
N ILE A 35 -7.48 -2.52 -0.37
CA ILE A 35 -6.08 -2.44 0.08
C ILE A 35 -5.93 -2.50 1.61
N GLY A 36 -7.03 -2.69 2.35
CA GLY A 36 -7.02 -2.82 3.82
C GLY A 36 -6.61 -1.55 4.58
N ARG A 37 -6.83 -0.36 4.01
CA ARG A 37 -6.55 0.92 4.69
C ARG A 37 -7.75 1.49 5.44
N ALA A 38 -8.97 1.15 5.03
CA ALA A 38 -10.19 1.61 5.68
C ALA A 38 -11.26 0.52 5.67
N SER A 39 -12.22 0.61 6.59
CA SER A 39 -13.38 -0.27 6.65
C SER A 39 -14.68 0.54 6.65
N PRO A 40 -15.74 0.10 5.94
CA PRO A 40 -17.07 0.67 6.07
C PRO A 40 -17.68 0.15 7.38
N GLU A 41 -17.77 1.00 8.39
CA GLU A 41 -18.55 0.72 9.62
C GLU A 41 -20.06 0.83 9.32
N PRO A 42 -20.97 0.12 10.04
CA PRO A 42 -20.82 -0.34 11.42
C PRO A 42 -20.84 -1.87 11.56
N ALA A 43 -20.02 -2.40 12.48
CA ALA A 43 -20.18 -3.68 13.19
C ALA A 43 -19.12 -4.75 12.95
N THR A 44 -18.87 -5.42 14.07
CA THR A 44 -18.31 -6.75 14.29
C THR A 44 -16.82 -6.97 14.00
N PRO A 45 -16.02 -7.27 15.04
CA PRO A 45 -14.63 -7.68 14.92
C PRO A 45 -14.55 -9.15 14.44
N ASP A 46 -15.16 -9.48 13.31
CA ASP A 46 -15.16 -10.82 12.74
C ASP A 46 -15.08 -10.75 11.21
N SER A 47 -13.98 -10.18 10.73
CA SER A 47 -13.49 -10.49 9.40
C SER A 47 -11.99 -10.42 9.44
N GLU A 48 -11.45 -11.61 9.72
CA GLU A 48 -10.14 -12.14 9.41
C GLU A 48 -9.77 -11.87 7.94
N ALA A 49 -9.59 -10.61 7.61
CA ALA A 49 -8.93 -10.15 6.42
C ALA A 49 -7.77 -9.28 6.91
N GLN A 50 -6.74 -9.94 7.45
CA GLN A 50 -5.41 -9.54 7.06
C GLN A 50 -5.42 -9.60 5.52
N PRO A 51 -5.38 -8.49 4.76
CA PRO A 51 -4.47 -8.57 3.65
C PRO A 51 -3.14 -8.80 4.37
N ALA A 52 -2.60 -10.02 4.24
CA ALA A 52 -1.17 -10.17 4.36
C ALA A 52 -0.60 -8.92 3.70
N PRO A 53 0.28 -8.14 4.37
CA PRO A 53 1.08 -7.22 3.58
C PRO A 53 1.55 -8.08 2.40
N PRO A 54 1.55 -7.60 1.13
CA PRO A 54 2.57 -8.14 0.28
C PRO A 54 3.82 -7.94 1.14
N GLU A 55 4.34 -9.04 1.70
CA GLU A 55 5.75 -9.23 1.82
C GLU A 55 6.20 -8.79 0.45
N ILE A 56 6.55 -7.50 0.35
CA ILE A 56 7.47 -7.03 -0.63
C ILE A 56 8.68 -7.82 -0.19
N LYS A 57 8.73 -9.06 -0.70
CA LYS A 57 9.93 -9.84 -0.79
C LYS A 57 10.93 -8.79 -1.17
N GLN A 58 11.87 -8.59 -0.28
CA GLN A 58 13.15 -8.03 -0.61
C GLN A 58 13.71 -8.98 -1.69
N GLU A 59 13.19 -8.89 -2.91
CA GLU A 59 13.85 -9.43 -4.08
C GLU A 59 14.82 -8.35 -4.47
N GLU A 60 15.88 -8.32 -3.66
CA GLU A 60 17.24 -8.18 -4.10
C GLU A 60 17.37 -8.68 -5.54
N ARG A 61 17.24 -7.75 -6.48
CA ARG A 61 17.91 -7.78 -7.77
C ARG A 61 18.08 -6.35 -8.21
N ALA A 62 18.94 -5.65 -7.47
CA ALA A 62 19.81 -4.68 -8.11
C ALA A 62 20.49 -5.42 -9.26
N ASN A 63 19.90 -5.29 -10.45
CA ASN A 63 20.48 -5.74 -11.70
C ASN A 63 21.68 -4.83 -11.95
N SER A 64 22.78 -5.12 -11.25
CA SER A 64 24.10 -4.64 -11.61
C SER A 64 24.43 -5.30 -12.94
N ARG A 65 23.96 -4.66 -14.00
CA ARG A 65 24.35 -4.95 -15.37
C ARG A 65 25.82 -4.59 -15.44
N THR A 66 26.69 -5.52 -15.06
CA THR A 66 28.14 -5.37 -15.15
C THR A 66 28.44 -5.11 -16.62
N TYR A 67 28.69 -3.84 -16.95
CA TYR A 67 29.08 -3.43 -18.28
C TYR A 67 30.47 -4.01 -18.54
N LYS A 68 30.50 -5.11 -19.30
CA LYS A 68 31.75 -5.69 -19.79
C LYS A 68 32.33 -4.69 -20.81
N ARG A 69 33.34 -3.91 -20.41
CA ARG A 69 34.15 -3.15 -21.35
C ARG A 69 34.73 -4.17 -22.33
N ARG A 70 34.55 -3.95 -23.63
CA ARG A 70 35.36 -4.67 -24.62
C ARG A 70 36.74 -4.03 -24.53
N ASP A 71 37.70 -4.77 -24.00
CA ASP A 71 39.11 -4.42 -24.14
C ASP A 71 39.39 -4.23 -25.64
N MET A 72 39.64 -2.98 -26.01
CA MET A 72 40.10 -2.61 -27.33
C MET A 72 41.62 -2.71 -27.26
N THR A 73 42.15 -3.92 -27.37
CA THR A 73 43.58 -4.13 -27.57
C THR A 73 43.92 -3.64 -28.96
N VAL A 74 44.56 -2.48 -29.03
CA VAL A 74 45.30 -2.02 -30.20
C VAL A 74 46.75 -2.09 -29.79
N GLU A 75 47.47 -3.11 -30.27
CA GLU A 75 48.86 -3.13 -30.72
C GLU A 75 49.27 -4.55 -31.14
#